data_AF-G0MV21-F1
#
_entry.id   AF-G0MV21-F1
#
_cell.length_a   1.000
_cell.length_b   1.000
_cell.length_c   1.000
_cell.angle_alpha   90.00
_cell.angle_beta   90.00
_cell.angle_gamma   90.00
#
_symmetry.space_group_name_H-M   'P 1'
#
loop_
_entity.id
_entity.type
_entity.pdbx_description
1 polymer ?
#
loop_
_entity_poly.entity_id
_entity_poly.type
_entity_poly.pdbx_seq_one_letter_code
_entity_poly.pdbx_strand_id
1 'polypeptide(L)'
;MNEYSGIALDAAIFLGSATFEDKILQHFAENSKISLQEQFKMAEEYKTNKLMVQVCASIKDAYELDEVVPKDLDSFCNATKNLVMQRSFELLGIRKSPSPSLPEERDQLFEHMMNQIIDQVEVQNHHGEVLKDQIQLLCDHMTTEVHIRTSDRIVGKIIHEDPLIKELLEQLRNAHEQGERNFIQAQIQILTFKHIYTRMKNEELGMNPDQLSPKLRSISKYLRNYSMILNRDERSQSRSQKVMLGNREIDEIYRRITREVLQQNQVERPRNMKTNARWLENIRKKCDRMAKFQGDLHFDQRPRPDNLRVVSNQAAFRQIDEFVNSVRTFHYMDDSEFELEHNEAGDINREIEAQNPREQDQEGN
;
A
#
# COMPACT_ATOMS: atom_id res chain seq x y z
N MET A 1 -12.15 24.17 -32.27
CA MET A 1 -13.08 24.13 -31.11
C MET A 1 -14.36 23.38 -31.45
N ASN A 2 -14.52 22.19 -30.89
CA ASN A 2 -15.78 21.46 -30.89
C ASN A 2 -16.61 21.97 -29.69
N GLU A 3 -17.56 22.89 -29.92
CA GLU A 3 -18.32 23.60 -28.87
C GLU A 3 -18.92 22.65 -27.81
N TYR A 4 -19.30 21.44 -28.21
CA TYR A 4 -19.90 20.44 -27.33
C TYR A 4 -18.98 19.92 -26.22
N SER A 5 -17.65 19.92 -26.44
CA SER A 5 -16.69 19.40 -25.47
C SER A 5 -16.37 20.39 -24.36
N GLY A 6 -16.33 21.69 -24.68
CA GLY A 6 -16.20 22.76 -23.68
C GLY A 6 -17.44 22.83 -22.79
N ILE A 7 -18.64 22.77 -23.40
CA ILE A 7 -19.92 22.79 -22.68
C ILE A 7 -20.05 21.60 -21.71
N ALA A 8 -19.59 20.41 -22.09
CA ALA A 8 -19.63 19.24 -21.22
C ALA A 8 -18.70 19.39 -19.99
N LEU A 9 -17.49 19.92 -20.19
CA LEU A 9 -16.54 20.19 -19.10
C LEU A 9 -17.08 21.26 -18.16
N ASP A 10 -17.62 22.35 -18.71
CA ASP A 10 -18.27 23.42 -17.93
C ASP A 10 -19.44 22.87 -17.10
N ALA A 11 -20.28 22.02 -17.69
CA ALA A 11 -21.39 21.39 -16.98
C ALA A 11 -20.89 20.49 -15.85
N ALA A 12 -19.79 19.76 -16.03
CA ALA A 12 -19.22 18.91 -14.98
C ALA A 12 -18.65 19.70 -13.81
N ILE A 13 -17.96 20.80 -14.11
CA ILE A 13 -17.42 21.73 -13.10
C ILE A 13 -18.58 22.39 -12.35
N PHE A 14 -19.60 22.87 -13.07
CA PHE A 14 -20.77 23.52 -12.48
C PHE A 14 -21.58 22.58 -11.57
N LEU A 15 -21.73 21.32 -11.97
CA LEU A 15 -22.46 20.32 -11.19
C LEU A 15 -21.65 19.74 -10.01
N GLY A 16 -20.35 20.04 -9.91
CA GLY A 16 -19.47 19.56 -8.84
C GLY A 16 -19.34 18.03 -8.78
N SER A 17 -19.63 17.33 -9.88
CA SER A 17 -19.64 15.86 -9.92
C SER A 17 -18.28 15.32 -10.34
N ALA A 18 -17.50 14.85 -9.37
CA ALA A 18 -16.18 14.24 -9.61
C ALA A 18 -16.25 13.07 -10.60
N THR A 19 -17.28 12.22 -10.50
CA THR A 19 -17.46 11.06 -11.39
C THR A 19 -17.74 11.47 -12.84
N PHE A 20 -18.42 12.60 -13.06
CA PHE A 20 -18.71 13.09 -14.40
C PHE A 20 -17.49 13.79 -15.00
N GLU A 21 -16.75 14.56 -14.18
CA GLU A 21 -15.46 15.13 -14.54
C GLU A 21 -14.47 14.04 -14.99
N ASP A 22 -14.29 12.97 -14.19
CA ASP A 22 -13.33 11.90 -14.50
C ASP A 22 -13.67 11.17 -15.81
N LYS A 23 -14.96 10.99 -16.13
CA LYS A 23 -15.41 10.40 -17.41
C LYS A 23 -15.12 11.30 -18.62
N ILE A 24 -15.23 12.62 -18.46
CA ILE A 24 -14.89 13.59 -19.51
C ILE A 24 -13.38 13.61 -19.72
N LEU A 25 -12.61 13.62 -18.63
CA LEU A 25 -11.15 13.56 -18.68
C LEU A 25 -10.65 12.27 -19.36
N GLN A 26 -11.25 11.13 -19.04
CA GLN A 26 -10.96 9.85 -19.71
C GLN A 26 -11.29 9.92 -21.21
N HIS A 27 -12.43 10.51 -21.58
CA HIS A 27 -12.78 10.70 -22.99
C HIS A 27 -11.75 11.57 -23.73
N PHE A 28 -11.23 12.62 -23.08
CA PHE A 28 -10.16 13.44 -23.64
C PHE A 28 -8.83 12.69 -23.81
N ALA A 29 -8.51 11.75 -22.92
CA ALA A 29 -7.30 10.93 -23.02
C ALA A 29 -7.38 9.88 -24.14
N GLU A 30 -8.53 9.21 -24.28
CA GLU A 30 -8.60 7.95 -25.02
C GLU A 30 -9.24 8.07 -26.40
N ASN A 31 -10.23 8.96 -26.56
CA ASN A 31 -11.17 8.88 -27.68
C ASN A 31 -11.45 10.24 -28.37
N SER A 32 -10.73 11.27 -27.94
CA SER A 32 -10.97 12.64 -28.36
C SER A 32 -10.24 12.97 -29.67
N LYS A 33 -10.93 13.68 -30.56
CA LYS A 33 -10.32 14.32 -31.75
C LYS A 33 -9.65 15.66 -31.43
N ILE A 34 -9.69 16.08 -30.18
CA ILE A 34 -9.18 17.37 -29.71
C ILE A 34 -7.67 17.23 -29.47
N SER A 35 -6.89 18.10 -30.08
CA SER A 35 -5.43 18.09 -29.93
C SER A 35 -5.01 18.42 -28.49
N LEU A 36 -3.81 17.99 -28.09
CA LEU A 36 -3.27 18.32 -26.76
C LEU A 36 -3.15 19.83 -26.55
N GLN A 37 -2.85 20.59 -27.59
CA GLN A 37 -2.82 22.06 -27.54
C GLN A 37 -4.20 22.66 -27.24
N GLU A 38 -5.26 22.15 -27.87
CA GLU A 38 -6.62 22.59 -27.59
C GLU A 38 -7.07 22.17 -26.16
N GLN A 39 -6.66 20.98 -25.70
CA GLN A 39 -6.91 20.52 -24.34
C GLN A 39 -6.17 21.36 -23.29
N PHE A 40 -4.91 21.75 -23.55
CA PHE A 40 -4.14 22.66 -22.71
C PHE A 40 -4.84 24.00 -22.56
N LYS A 41 -5.30 24.57 -23.68
CA LYS A 41 -6.04 25.84 -23.68
C LYS A 41 -7.34 25.74 -22.87
N MET A 42 -8.10 24.67 -23.04
CA MET A 42 -9.32 24.45 -22.25
C MET A 42 -9.03 24.30 -20.76
N ALA A 43 -7.95 23.59 -20.39
CA ALA A 43 -7.56 23.43 -18.99
C ALA A 43 -7.26 24.78 -18.32
N GLU A 44 -6.59 25.71 -19.03
CA GLU A 44 -6.38 27.08 -18.55
C GLU A 44 -7.68 27.89 -18.49
N GLU A 45 -8.48 27.87 -19.55
CA GLU A 45 -9.71 28.66 -19.68
C GLU A 45 -10.73 28.31 -18.59
N TYR A 46 -10.88 27.01 -18.31
CA TYR A 46 -11.77 26.47 -17.29
C TYR A 46 -11.08 26.22 -15.93
N LYS A 47 -9.82 26.65 -15.77
CA LYS A 47 -9.01 26.50 -14.55
C LYS A 47 -9.03 25.09 -13.94
N THR A 48 -9.05 24.08 -14.79
CA THR A 48 -9.18 22.68 -14.39
C THR A 48 -7.80 22.06 -14.15
N ASN A 49 -7.35 22.05 -12.89
CA ASN A 49 -6.05 21.47 -12.53
C ASN A 49 -5.91 20.00 -12.96
N LYS A 50 -6.98 19.19 -12.84
CA LYS A 50 -6.94 17.78 -13.24
C LYS A 50 -6.66 17.59 -14.73
N LEU A 51 -7.34 18.35 -15.59
CA LEU A 51 -7.10 18.34 -17.03
C LEU A 51 -5.69 18.84 -17.36
N MET A 52 -5.24 19.91 -16.69
CA MET A 52 -3.89 20.44 -16.90
C MET A 52 -2.80 19.41 -16.57
N VAL A 53 -2.94 18.70 -15.45
CA VAL A 53 -2.04 17.60 -15.07
C VAL A 53 -2.04 16.50 -16.12
N GLN A 54 -3.22 16.07 -16.59
CA GLN A 54 -3.34 15.02 -17.61
C GLN A 54 -2.71 15.43 -18.94
N VAL A 55 -2.94 16.67 -19.39
CA VAL A 55 -2.37 17.19 -20.64
C VAL A 55 -0.85 17.23 -20.53
N CYS A 56 -0.31 17.80 -19.46
CA CYS A 56 1.14 17.85 -19.22
C CYS A 56 1.76 16.45 -19.16
N ALA A 57 1.11 15.48 -18.53
CA ALA A 57 1.58 14.09 -18.47
C ALA A 57 1.60 13.39 -19.84
N SER A 58 0.74 13.83 -20.77
CA SER A 58 0.59 13.24 -22.10
C SER A 58 1.66 13.71 -23.11
N ILE A 59 2.36 14.82 -22.82
CA ILE A 59 3.42 15.39 -23.67
C ILE A 59 4.65 14.52 -23.61
N LYS A 60 5.08 13.91 -24.72
CA LYS A 60 6.10 12.85 -24.76
C LYS A 60 7.52 13.36 -24.83
N ASP A 61 7.74 14.51 -25.45
CA ASP A 61 9.07 15.07 -25.69
C ASP A 61 9.06 16.61 -25.72
N ALA A 62 10.26 17.19 -25.78
CA ALA A 62 10.45 18.63 -25.75
C ALA A 62 9.90 19.35 -26.99
N TYR A 63 9.76 18.66 -28.13
CA TYR A 63 9.17 19.25 -29.33
C TYR A 63 7.66 19.37 -29.18
N GLU A 64 7.00 18.32 -28.69
CA GLU A 64 5.57 18.34 -28.39
C GLU A 64 5.25 19.37 -27.29
N LEU A 65 6.15 19.56 -26.31
CA LEU A 65 6.02 20.61 -25.31
C LEU A 65 6.00 22.02 -25.93
N ASP A 66 6.92 22.30 -26.87
CA ASP A 66 7.00 23.60 -27.57
C ASP A 66 5.77 23.85 -28.47
N GLU A 67 5.17 22.79 -29.01
CA GLU A 67 3.94 22.89 -29.80
C GLU A 67 2.69 23.11 -28.94
N VAL A 68 2.59 22.41 -27.80
CA VAL A 68 1.41 22.40 -26.93
C VAL A 68 1.34 23.64 -26.04
N VAL A 69 2.46 24.09 -25.49
CA VAL A 69 2.51 25.19 -24.51
C VAL A 69 2.66 26.54 -25.22
N PRO A 70 1.73 27.49 -25.03
CA PRO A 70 1.88 28.84 -25.57
C PRO A 70 3.16 29.54 -25.07
N LYS A 71 3.82 30.28 -25.96
CA LYS A 71 5.09 30.97 -25.69
C LYS A 71 4.96 32.13 -24.69
N ASP A 72 3.77 32.69 -24.55
CA ASP A 72 3.47 33.72 -23.57
C ASP A 72 3.14 33.11 -22.21
N LEU A 73 4.20 32.86 -21.44
CA LEU A 73 4.08 32.28 -20.10
C LEU A 73 3.51 33.27 -19.08
N ASP A 74 3.58 34.59 -19.31
CA ASP A 74 3.19 35.58 -18.30
C ASP A 74 1.70 35.53 -18.00
N SER A 75 0.90 35.11 -18.99
CA SER A 75 -0.54 34.91 -18.90
C SER A 75 -0.98 33.74 -17.99
N PHE A 76 -0.09 32.79 -17.68
CA PHE A 76 -0.46 31.59 -16.92
C PHE A 76 -0.49 31.82 -15.41
N CYS A 77 -1.38 31.08 -14.75
CA CYS A 77 -1.37 30.99 -13.30
C CYS A 77 -0.11 30.26 -12.79
N ASN A 78 0.29 30.52 -11.54
CA ASN A 78 1.49 29.92 -10.96
C ASN A 78 1.44 28.38 -10.91
N ALA A 79 0.26 27.80 -10.75
CA ALA A 79 0.09 26.34 -10.74
C ALA A 79 0.46 25.73 -12.11
N THR A 80 -0.02 26.33 -13.19
CA THR A 80 0.29 25.91 -14.57
C THR A 80 1.75 26.13 -14.91
N LYS A 81 2.33 27.27 -14.53
CA LYS A 81 3.77 27.53 -14.67
C LYS A 81 4.60 26.44 -14.01
N ASN A 82 4.23 26.03 -12.79
CA ASN A 82 4.92 24.98 -12.06
C ASN A 82 4.79 23.61 -12.73
N LEU A 83 3.59 23.25 -13.23
CA LEU A 83 3.36 21.98 -13.93
C LEU A 83 4.12 21.90 -15.25
N VAL A 84 4.08 22.96 -16.06
CA VAL A 84 4.84 23.06 -17.31
C VAL A 84 6.33 22.96 -17.04
N MET A 85 6.85 23.74 -16.09
CA MET A 85 8.27 23.73 -15.72
C MET A 85 8.71 22.37 -15.20
N GLN A 86 7.88 21.71 -14.37
CA GLN A 86 8.14 20.37 -13.90
C GLN A 86 8.22 19.39 -15.06
N ARG A 87 7.27 19.43 -16.00
CA ARG A 87 7.28 18.59 -17.19
C ARG A 87 8.50 18.88 -18.07
N SER A 88 8.90 20.14 -18.24
CA SER A 88 10.14 20.48 -18.96
C SER A 88 11.37 19.82 -18.33
N PHE A 89 11.48 19.84 -17.00
CA PHE A 89 12.58 19.17 -16.31
C PHE A 89 12.53 17.65 -16.44
N GLU A 90 11.33 17.06 -16.49
CA GLU A 90 11.13 15.63 -16.78
C GLU A 90 11.61 15.25 -18.18
N LEU A 91 11.22 16.03 -19.19
CA LEU A 91 11.59 15.79 -20.58
C LEU A 91 13.08 16.04 -20.86
N LEU A 92 13.69 16.97 -20.13
CA LEU A 92 15.14 17.21 -20.18
C LEU A 92 15.95 16.21 -19.33
N GLY A 93 15.30 15.29 -18.62
CA GLY A 93 15.95 14.31 -17.74
C GLY A 93 16.59 14.93 -16.49
N ILE A 94 16.28 16.18 -16.17
CA ILE A 94 16.81 16.93 -15.02
C ILE A 94 16.08 16.53 -13.72
N ARG A 95 14.80 16.15 -13.81
CA ARG A 95 13.97 15.74 -12.67
C ARG A 95 13.05 14.59 -13.09
N LYS A 96 13.01 13.47 -12.36
CA LYS A 96 11.98 12.44 -12.59
C LYS A 96 10.62 12.94 -12.09
N SER A 97 9.53 12.56 -12.75
CA SER A 97 8.18 12.91 -12.31
C SER A 97 8.03 12.54 -10.83
N PRO A 98 7.50 13.43 -9.97
CA PRO A 98 7.13 13.05 -8.62
C PRO A 98 6.06 11.97 -8.76
N SER A 99 6.46 10.73 -8.51
CA SER A 99 5.53 9.62 -8.39
C SER A 99 4.48 9.99 -7.35
N PRO A 100 3.19 9.67 -7.56
CA PRO A 100 2.16 9.94 -6.58
C PRO A 100 2.63 9.40 -5.22
N SER A 101 2.49 10.22 -4.17
CA SER A 101 2.85 9.79 -2.83
C SER A 101 2.14 8.47 -2.55
N LEU A 102 2.89 7.48 -2.05
CA LEU A 102 2.25 6.30 -1.48
C LEU A 102 1.24 6.80 -0.46
N PRO A 103 -0.01 6.31 -0.48
CA PRO A 103 -1.02 6.81 0.44
C PRO A 103 -0.52 6.66 1.88
N GLU A 104 -0.44 7.77 2.60
CA GLU A 104 0.05 7.81 3.98
C GLU A 104 -1.02 7.31 4.96
N GLU A 105 -2.29 7.45 4.57
CA GLU A 105 -3.42 6.94 5.32
C GLU A 105 -3.61 5.43 5.12
N ARG A 106 -3.80 4.72 6.23
CA ARG A 106 -4.02 3.27 6.30
C ARG A 106 -5.03 2.75 5.29
N ASP A 107 -6.23 3.32 5.31
CA ASP A 107 -7.34 2.83 4.49
C ASP A 107 -7.06 3.05 3.01
N GLN A 108 -6.36 4.14 2.68
CA GLN A 108 -5.93 4.42 1.32
C GLN A 108 -4.84 3.45 0.85
N LEU A 109 -3.87 3.08 1.70
CA LEU A 109 -2.83 2.10 1.36
C LEU A 109 -3.43 0.70 1.18
N PHE A 110 -4.35 0.32 2.07
CA PHE A 110 -5.09 -0.94 1.98
C PHE A 110 -5.91 -1.01 0.68
N GLU A 111 -6.73 0.01 0.40
CA GLU A 111 -7.54 0.04 -0.82
C GLU A 111 -6.69 0.16 -2.08
N HIS A 112 -5.54 0.82 -2.02
CA HIS A 112 -4.57 0.83 -3.13
C HIS A 112 -4.06 -0.58 -3.45
N MET A 113 -3.61 -1.33 -2.42
CA MET A 113 -3.19 -2.73 -2.61
C MET A 113 -4.34 -3.62 -3.08
N MET A 114 -5.56 -3.37 -2.61
CA MET A 114 -6.77 -4.09 -3.05
C MET A 114 -7.08 -3.82 -4.53
N ASN A 115 -7.03 -2.55 -4.94
CA ASN A 115 -7.26 -2.17 -6.32
C ASN A 115 -6.24 -2.78 -7.28
N GLN A 116 -4.96 -2.89 -6.86
CA GLN A 116 -3.95 -3.62 -7.65
C GLN A 116 -4.28 -5.10 -7.86
N ILE A 117 -4.91 -5.75 -6.87
CA ILE A 117 -5.38 -7.15 -6.99
C ILE A 117 -6.53 -7.21 -7.99
N ILE A 118 -7.49 -6.29 -7.90
CA ILE A 118 -8.63 -6.22 -8.83
C ILE A 118 -8.14 -5.96 -10.26
N ASP A 119 -7.22 -5.01 -10.46
CA ASP A 119 -6.59 -4.72 -11.75
C ASP A 119 -5.91 -5.96 -12.33
N GLN A 120 -5.13 -6.68 -11.52
CA GLN A 120 -4.42 -7.88 -11.99
C GLN A 120 -5.39 -8.98 -12.42
N VAL A 121 -6.52 -9.12 -11.73
CA VAL A 121 -7.57 -10.10 -12.03
C VAL A 121 -8.30 -9.74 -13.33
N GLU A 122 -8.55 -8.45 -13.56
CA GLU A 122 -9.28 -7.95 -14.73
C GLU A 122 -8.40 -7.86 -15.99
N VAL A 123 -7.11 -7.54 -15.84
CA VAL A 123 -6.19 -7.32 -16.96
C VAL A 123 -5.49 -8.61 -17.39
N GLN A 124 -5.32 -9.62 -16.52
CA GLN A 124 -4.53 -10.81 -16.85
C GLN A 124 -5.01 -12.11 -16.19
N ASN A 125 -5.73 -12.92 -16.97
CA ASN A 125 -6.12 -14.30 -16.61
C ASN A 125 -4.95 -15.31 -16.69
N HIS A 126 -3.68 -14.85 -16.73
CA HIS A 126 -2.52 -15.68 -17.17
C HIS A 126 -1.33 -15.75 -16.20
N HIS A 127 -1.25 -14.91 -15.15
CA HIS A 127 -0.14 -14.92 -14.18
C HIS A 127 -0.60 -15.23 -12.75
N GLY A 128 -1.15 -16.44 -12.54
CA GLY A 128 -1.68 -16.86 -11.23
C GLY A 128 -0.68 -16.78 -10.06
N GLU A 129 0.63 -16.81 -10.34
CA GLU A 129 1.66 -16.68 -9.30
C GLU A 129 1.87 -15.22 -8.83
N VAL A 130 1.75 -14.22 -9.71
CA VAL A 130 1.86 -12.79 -9.33
C VAL A 130 0.67 -12.40 -8.44
N LEU A 131 -0.52 -12.84 -8.83
CA LEU A 131 -1.75 -12.59 -8.06
C LEU A 131 -1.72 -13.27 -6.69
N LYS A 132 -1.23 -14.51 -6.63
CA LYS A 132 -1.03 -15.22 -5.37
C LYS A 132 -0.05 -14.48 -4.46
N ASP A 133 1.05 -13.96 -5.01
CA ASP A 133 2.04 -13.21 -4.24
C ASP A 133 1.43 -11.90 -3.71
N GLN A 134 0.65 -11.17 -4.52
CA GLN A 134 -0.08 -9.97 -4.08
C GLN A 134 -1.05 -10.26 -2.93
N ILE A 135 -1.85 -11.32 -3.05
CA ILE A 135 -2.79 -11.74 -1.99
C ILE A 135 -2.04 -12.14 -0.73
N GLN A 136 -0.91 -12.83 -0.86
CA GLN A 136 -0.06 -13.18 0.28
C GLN A 136 0.47 -11.93 0.98
N LEU A 137 1.03 -10.98 0.22
CA LEU A 137 1.57 -9.74 0.73
C LEU A 137 0.51 -8.86 1.41
N LEU A 138 -0.70 -8.77 0.85
CA LEU A 138 -1.81 -8.05 1.45
C LEU A 138 -2.21 -8.64 2.81
N CYS A 139 -2.44 -9.96 2.87
CA CYS A 139 -2.85 -10.61 4.12
C CYS A 139 -1.80 -10.42 5.24
N ASP A 140 -0.53 -10.54 4.87
CA ASP A 140 0.55 -10.42 5.85
C ASP A 140 0.77 -8.96 6.27
N HIS A 141 0.58 -8.00 5.35
CA HIS A 141 0.58 -6.58 5.67
C HIS A 141 -0.47 -6.27 6.74
N MET A 142 -1.72 -6.72 6.55
CA MET A 142 -2.78 -6.53 7.54
C MET A 142 -2.45 -7.19 8.88
N THR A 143 -1.92 -8.41 8.87
CA THR A 143 -1.54 -9.12 10.10
C THR A 143 -0.48 -8.36 10.88
N THR A 144 0.52 -7.84 10.17
CA THR A 144 1.60 -7.04 10.74
C THR A 144 1.06 -5.71 11.27
N GLU A 145 0.17 -5.07 10.54
CA GLU A 145 -0.41 -3.79 10.92
C GLU A 145 -1.22 -3.89 12.22
N VAL A 146 -2.06 -4.93 12.34
CA VAL A 146 -2.77 -5.24 13.58
C VAL A 146 -1.78 -5.43 14.73
N HIS A 147 -0.73 -6.23 14.53
CA HIS A 147 0.29 -6.46 15.57
C HIS A 147 0.99 -5.16 16.02
N ILE A 148 1.38 -4.30 15.07
CA ILE A 148 2.03 -3.01 15.38
C ILE A 148 1.08 -2.12 16.19
N ARG A 149 -0.21 -2.08 15.83
CA ARG A 149 -1.22 -1.26 16.50
C ARG A 149 -1.53 -1.74 17.91
N THR A 150 -1.77 -3.05 18.07
CA THR A 150 -2.30 -3.63 19.31
C THR A 150 -1.21 -4.05 20.29
N SER A 151 0.00 -4.36 19.83
CA SER A 151 1.00 -5.03 20.67
C SER A 151 2.33 -4.28 20.79
N ASP A 152 2.78 -3.53 19.77
CA ASP A 152 4.10 -2.88 19.83
C ASP A 152 4.17 -1.59 19.01
N ARG A 153 3.56 -0.50 19.50
CA ARG A 153 3.62 0.82 18.82
C ARG A 153 5.05 1.33 18.61
N ILE A 154 6.00 0.90 19.45
CA ILE A 154 7.42 1.27 19.34
C ILE A 154 8.03 0.63 18.10
N VAL A 155 7.71 -0.65 17.79
CA VAL A 155 8.20 -1.26 16.54
C VAL A 155 7.70 -0.53 15.31
N GLY A 156 6.48 0.03 15.36
CA GLY A 156 5.95 0.89 14.30
C GLY A 156 6.85 2.11 14.02
N LYS A 157 7.31 2.79 15.08
CA LYS A 157 8.25 3.92 14.95
C LYS A 157 9.60 3.48 14.37
N ILE A 158 10.16 2.37 14.87
CA ILE A 158 11.43 1.82 14.37
C ILE A 158 11.33 1.50 12.87
N ILE A 159 10.25 0.85 12.45
CA ILE A 159 9.99 0.52 11.05
C ILE A 159 9.88 1.79 10.20
N HIS A 160 9.15 2.80 10.69
CA HIS A 160 8.99 4.07 9.99
C HIS A 160 10.30 4.83 9.84
N GLU A 161 11.20 4.73 10.81
CA GLU A 161 12.50 5.41 10.81
C GLU A 161 13.60 4.66 10.06
N ASP A 162 13.40 3.37 9.74
CA ASP A 162 14.39 2.54 9.08
C ASP A 162 14.76 3.08 7.68
N PRO A 163 16.03 3.45 7.45
CA PRO A 163 16.46 4.07 6.20
C PRO A 163 16.38 3.12 4.99
N LEU A 164 16.55 1.81 5.20
CA LEU A 164 16.44 0.82 4.15
C LEU A 164 14.97 0.58 3.76
N ILE A 165 14.05 0.60 4.73
CA ILE A 165 12.62 0.57 4.45
C ILE A 165 12.20 1.83 3.67
N LYS A 166 12.70 3.01 4.04
CA LYS A 166 12.47 4.26 3.28
C LYS A 166 12.99 4.17 1.84
N GLU A 167 14.20 3.65 1.65
CA GLU A 167 14.76 3.42 0.31
C GLU A 167 13.88 2.48 -0.52
N LEU A 168 13.41 1.37 0.08
CA LEU A 168 12.56 0.40 -0.61
C LEU A 168 11.16 0.96 -0.92
N LEU A 169 10.57 1.77 -0.03
CA LEU A 169 9.32 2.47 -0.31
C LEU A 169 9.48 3.43 -1.50
N GLU A 170 10.62 4.11 -1.61
CA GLU A 170 10.92 4.95 -2.76
C GLU A 170 11.13 4.12 -4.04
N GLN A 171 11.80 2.97 -3.97
CA GLN A 171 11.88 2.05 -5.11
C GLN A 171 10.49 1.53 -5.52
N LEU A 172 9.62 1.23 -4.56
CA LEU A 172 8.26 0.74 -4.80
C LEU A 172 7.42 1.76 -5.57
N ARG A 173 7.59 3.06 -5.28
CA ARG A 173 6.95 4.17 -6.02
C ARG A 173 7.34 4.19 -7.48
N ASN A 174 8.57 3.80 -7.78
CA ASN A 174 9.15 3.85 -9.12
C ASN A 174 9.01 2.53 -9.91
N ALA A 175 8.44 1.49 -9.29
CA ALA A 175 8.29 0.18 -9.90
C ALA A 175 7.04 0.11 -10.78
N HIS A 176 7.22 -0.22 -12.06
CA HIS A 176 6.14 -0.26 -13.05
C HIS A 176 5.56 -1.68 -13.24
N GLU A 177 6.37 -2.71 -13.04
CA GLU A 177 5.95 -4.11 -13.18
C GLU A 177 5.43 -4.68 -11.85
N GLN A 178 4.30 -5.39 -11.88
CA GLN A 178 3.72 -5.97 -10.66
C GLN A 178 4.62 -7.00 -9.99
N GLY A 179 5.43 -7.74 -10.77
CA GLY A 179 6.45 -8.63 -10.23
C GLY A 179 7.53 -7.89 -9.42
N GLU A 180 7.99 -6.73 -9.92
CA GLU A 180 8.95 -5.89 -9.22
C GLU A 180 8.34 -5.25 -7.97
N ARG A 181 7.08 -4.82 -8.04
CA ARG A 181 6.34 -4.30 -6.87
C ARG A 181 6.20 -5.36 -5.77
N ASN A 182 5.81 -6.59 -6.13
CA ASN A 182 5.74 -7.71 -5.20
C ASN A 182 7.10 -8.03 -4.58
N PHE A 183 8.17 -7.99 -5.39
CA PHE A 183 9.53 -8.22 -4.94
C PHE A 183 9.97 -7.18 -3.90
N ILE A 184 9.73 -5.89 -4.16
CA ILE A 184 10.07 -4.81 -3.22
C ILE A 184 9.22 -4.89 -1.96
N GLN A 185 7.91 -5.16 -2.07
CA GLN A 185 7.03 -5.36 -0.92
C GLN A 185 7.47 -6.54 -0.04
N ALA A 186 7.90 -7.65 -0.63
CA ALA A 186 8.43 -8.79 0.12
C ALA A 186 9.70 -8.42 0.90
N GLN A 187 10.58 -7.61 0.32
CA GLN A 187 11.77 -7.09 1.03
C GLN A 187 11.39 -6.22 2.22
N ILE A 188 10.42 -5.32 2.05
CA ILE A 188 9.90 -4.48 3.14
C ILE A 188 9.36 -5.37 4.27
N GLN A 189 8.51 -6.35 3.94
CA GLN A 189 7.94 -7.26 4.93
C GLN A 189 9.01 -8.05 5.69
N ILE A 190 10.07 -8.53 5.03
CA ILE A 190 11.19 -9.20 5.71
C ILE A 190 11.83 -8.29 6.76
N LEU A 191 12.11 -7.04 6.41
CA LEU A 191 12.71 -6.07 7.35
C LEU A 191 11.76 -5.80 8.52
N THR A 192 10.48 -5.62 8.24
CA THR A 192 9.44 -5.46 9.26
C THR A 192 9.40 -6.64 10.22
N PHE A 193 9.38 -7.87 9.72
CA PHE A 193 9.39 -9.08 10.57
C PHE A 193 10.69 -9.26 11.35
N LYS A 194 11.84 -8.80 10.82
CA LYS A 194 13.10 -8.79 11.57
C LYS A 194 13.04 -7.84 12.76
N HIS A 195 12.46 -6.65 12.58
CA HIS A 195 12.27 -5.69 13.68
C HIS A 195 11.31 -6.24 14.73
N ILE A 196 10.18 -6.81 14.31
CA ILE A 196 9.22 -7.47 15.21
C ILE A 196 9.92 -8.61 15.98
N TYR A 197 10.63 -9.50 15.30
CA TYR A 197 11.35 -10.60 15.96
C TYR A 197 12.34 -10.08 17.01
N THR A 198 13.14 -9.08 16.64
CA THR A 198 14.17 -8.50 17.52
C THR A 198 13.52 -7.91 18.77
N ARG A 199 12.40 -7.21 18.60
CA ARG A 199 11.62 -6.66 19.71
C ARG A 199 11.06 -7.76 20.61
N MET A 200 10.41 -8.76 20.03
CA MET A 200 9.81 -9.86 20.80
C MET A 200 10.82 -10.68 21.61
N LYS A 201 12.08 -10.74 21.15
CA LYS A 201 13.19 -11.37 21.87
C LYS A 201 13.84 -10.49 22.93
N ASN A 202 13.51 -9.20 23.01
CA ASN A 202 14.01 -8.35 24.08
C ASN A 202 13.39 -8.79 25.42
N GLU A 203 14.22 -9.33 26.30
CA GLU A 203 13.83 -9.82 27.63
C GLU A 203 13.20 -8.72 28.51
N GLU A 204 13.53 -7.46 28.25
CA GLU A 204 12.95 -6.29 28.93
C GLU A 204 11.44 -6.14 28.70
N LEU A 205 10.88 -6.78 27.66
CA LEU A 205 9.43 -6.78 27.42
C LEU A 205 8.66 -7.80 28.27
N GLY A 206 9.35 -8.62 29.06
CA GLY A 206 8.71 -9.54 30.01
C GLY A 206 7.75 -10.56 29.37
N MET A 207 7.89 -10.85 28.06
CA MET A 207 6.98 -11.77 27.38
C MET A 207 7.10 -13.19 27.93
N ASN A 208 5.97 -13.82 28.23
CA ASN A 208 5.93 -15.21 28.68
C ASN A 208 6.53 -16.15 27.61
N PRO A 209 7.55 -16.98 27.94
CA PRO A 209 8.18 -17.93 27.02
C PRO A 209 7.20 -18.85 26.27
N ASP A 210 6.12 -19.27 26.93
CA ASP A 210 5.10 -20.17 26.36
C ASP A 210 4.27 -19.49 25.26
N GLN A 211 4.11 -18.17 25.35
CA GLN A 211 3.44 -17.36 24.31
C GLN A 211 4.41 -16.87 23.22
N LEU A 212 5.69 -16.74 23.57
CA LEU A 212 6.74 -16.26 22.67
C LEU A 212 7.07 -17.30 21.58
N SER A 213 7.23 -18.57 21.97
CA SER A 213 7.66 -19.65 21.05
C SER A 213 6.74 -19.86 19.83
N PRO A 214 5.39 -19.88 19.97
CA PRO A 214 4.48 -19.98 18.82
C PRO A 214 4.55 -18.77 17.88
N LYS A 215 4.73 -17.55 18.42
CA LYS A 215 4.80 -16.33 17.63
C LYS A 215 6.11 -16.25 16.84
N LEU A 216 7.25 -16.57 17.46
CA LEU A 216 8.56 -16.62 16.76
C LEU A 216 8.58 -17.69 15.66
N ARG A 217 7.92 -18.85 15.87
CA ARG A 217 7.71 -19.86 14.84
C ARG A 217 6.87 -19.34 13.67
N SER A 218 5.86 -18.54 13.95
CA SER A 218 5.02 -17.92 12.92
C SER A 218 5.81 -16.93 12.08
N ILE A 219 6.67 -16.10 12.69
CA ILE A 219 7.58 -15.20 11.98
C ILE A 219 8.48 -15.97 11.01
N SER A 220 9.06 -17.09 11.46
CA SER A 220 9.91 -17.93 10.61
C SER A 220 9.16 -18.49 9.39
N LYS A 221 7.86 -18.77 9.52
CA LYS A 221 7.00 -19.20 8.42
C LYS A 221 6.74 -18.07 7.41
N TYR A 222 6.48 -16.85 7.88
CA TYR A 222 6.34 -15.67 7.00
C TYR A 222 7.63 -15.40 6.23
N LEU A 223 8.77 -15.41 6.91
CA LEU A 223 10.09 -15.24 6.29
C LEU A 223 10.37 -16.30 5.21
N ARG A 224 9.95 -17.55 5.41
CA ARG A 224 10.03 -18.59 4.36
C ARG A 224 9.19 -18.26 3.14
N ASN A 225 7.97 -17.76 3.32
CA ASN A 225 7.12 -17.37 2.19
C ASN A 225 7.76 -16.24 1.38
N TYR A 226 8.30 -15.19 2.02
CA TYR A 226 8.97 -14.11 1.30
C TYR A 226 10.25 -14.56 0.61
N SER A 227 11.00 -15.47 1.23
CA SER A 227 12.17 -16.06 0.58
C SER A 227 11.79 -16.80 -0.71
N MET A 228 10.62 -17.46 -0.76
CA MET A 228 10.12 -18.06 -1.99
C MET A 228 9.75 -17.02 -3.06
N ILE A 229 9.22 -15.86 -2.68
CA ILE A 229 8.91 -14.75 -3.60
C ILE A 229 10.21 -14.16 -4.15
N LEU A 230 11.19 -13.85 -3.28
CA LEU A 230 12.43 -13.17 -3.68
C LEU A 230 13.39 -14.04 -4.50
N ASN A 231 13.37 -15.36 -4.31
CA ASN A 231 14.33 -16.28 -4.94
C ASN A 231 13.73 -17.08 -6.10
N ARG A 232 12.61 -16.62 -6.66
CA ARG A 232 11.87 -17.31 -7.72
C ARG A 232 12.59 -17.31 -9.06
N ASP A 233 13.23 -16.18 -9.40
CA ASP A 233 13.96 -15.99 -10.66
C ASP A 233 15.40 -15.53 -10.38
N GLU A 234 16.36 -15.91 -11.23
CA GLU A 234 17.79 -15.57 -11.07
C GLU A 234 18.04 -14.06 -10.99
N ARG A 235 17.27 -13.26 -11.74
CA ARG A 235 17.34 -11.79 -11.70
C ARG A 235 16.94 -11.22 -10.33
N SER A 236 16.01 -11.86 -9.64
CA SER A 236 15.54 -11.48 -8.31
C SER A 236 16.52 -11.91 -7.21
N GLN A 237 17.20 -13.04 -7.39
CA GLN A 237 18.20 -13.56 -6.45
C GLN A 237 19.38 -12.58 -6.26
N SER A 238 19.93 -12.05 -7.36
CA SER A 238 21.04 -11.07 -7.31
C SER A 238 20.67 -9.76 -6.61
N ARG A 239 19.40 -9.34 -6.70
CA ARG A 239 18.88 -8.11 -6.08
C ARG A 239 18.47 -8.27 -4.60
N SER A 240 18.21 -9.48 -4.14
CA SER A 240 17.69 -9.76 -2.79
C SER A 240 18.74 -9.71 -1.65
N GLN A 241 20.00 -9.46 -1.99
CA GLN A 241 21.11 -9.57 -1.05
C GLN A 241 21.01 -8.58 0.13
N LYS A 242 20.47 -7.38 -0.09
CA LYS A 242 20.37 -6.34 0.95
C LYS A 242 19.60 -6.82 2.19
N VAL A 243 18.51 -7.56 2.00
CA VAL A 243 17.69 -8.09 3.12
C VAL A 243 18.31 -9.31 3.81
N MET A 244 19.44 -9.83 3.34
CA MET A 244 20.19 -10.91 4.01
C MET A 244 21.35 -10.43 4.89
N LEU A 245 21.66 -9.13 4.82
CA LEU A 245 22.73 -8.50 5.59
C LEU A 245 22.33 -8.36 7.06
N GLY A 246 23.33 -8.36 7.95
CA GLY A 246 23.17 -8.22 9.40
C GLY A 246 23.66 -9.43 10.20
N ASN A 247 23.93 -9.20 11.48
CA ASN A 247 24.51 -10.18 12.41
C ASN A 247 23.56 -10.58 13.53
N ARG A 248 22.25 -10.25 13.42
CA ARG A 248 21.26 -10.66 14.42
C ARG A 248 20.88 -12.12 14.21
N GLU A 249 20.38 -12.77 15.27
CA GLU A 249 19.87 -14.15 15.20
C GLU A 249 18.84 -14.33 14.07
N ILE A 250 17.94 -13.35 13.90
CA ILE A 250 16.94 -13.38 12.84
C ILE A 250 17.53 -13.30 11.42
N ASP A 251 18.70 -12.67 11.27
CA ASP A 251 19.42 -12.61 10.00
C ASP A 251 20.01 -14.00 9.67
N GLU A 252 20.51 -14.72 10.67
CA GLU A 252 20.99 -16.10 10.51
C GLU A 252 19.86 -17.07 10.19
N ILE A 253 18.72 -16.94 10.89
CA ILE A 253 17.49 -17.71 10.60
C ILE A 253 17.07 -17.45 9.15
N TYR A 254 17.02 -16.19 8.72
CA TYR A 254 16.62 -15.84 7.36
C TYR A 254 17.59 -16.35 6.29
N ARG A 255 18.91 -16.29 6.54
CA ARG A 255 19.92 -16.90 5.66
C ARG A 255 19.79 -18.41 5.56
N ARG A 256 19.44 -19.10 6.66
CA ARG A 256 19.18 -20.55 6.66
C ARG A 256 17.94 -20.89 5.83
N ILE A 257 16.83 -20.20 6.09
CA ILE A 257 15.58 -20.33 5.32
C ILE A 257 15.84 -20.15 3.83
N THR A 258 16.61 -19.11 3.47
CA THR A 258 16.87 -18.85 2.05
C THR A 258 17.72 -19.92 1.39
N ARG A 259 18.74 -20.44 2.07
CA ARG A 259 19.51 -21.60 1.57
C ARG A 259 18.62 -22.81 1.32
N GLU A 260 17.70 -23.11 2.24
CA GLU A 260 16.75 -24.22 2.07
C GLU A 260 15.82 -24.00 0.88
N VAL A 261 15.30 -22.78 0.69
CA VAL A 261 14.42 -22.44 -0.44
C VAL A 261 15.17 -22.55 -1.77
N LEU A 262 16.42 -22.06 -1.83
CA LEU A 262 17.24 -22.16 -3.04
C LEU A 262 17.51 -23.62 -3.41
N GLN A 263 17.83 -24.48 -2.43
CA GLN A 263 18.00 -25.92 -2.66
C GLN A 263 16.71 -26.59 -3.17
N GLN A 264 15.55 -26.20 -2.63
CA GLN A 264 14.26 -26.73 -3.08
C GLN A 264 13.88 -26.26 -4.49
N ASN A 265 14.32 -25.07 -4.90
CA ASN A 265 14.05 -24.51 -6.23
C ASN A 265 14.95 -25.12 -7.32
N GLN A 266 16.13 -25.65 -6.97
CA GLN A 266 17.03 -26.34 -7.92
C GLN A 266 16.51 -27.72 -8.35
N VAL A 267 15.56 -28.31 -7.61
CA VAL A 267 14.88 -29.54 -8.03
C VAL A 267 13.80 -29.16 -9.04
N GLU A 268 14.05 -29.43 -10.33
CA GLU A 268 13.10 -29.15 -11.43
C GLU A 268 11.68 -29.58 -11.05
N ARG A 269 10.80 -28.61 -10.81
CA ARG A 269 9.37 -28.89 -10.66
C ARG A 269 8.78 -29.04 -12.06
N PRO A 270 8.10 -30.16 -12.37
CA PRO A 270 7.29 -30.23 -13.58
C PRO A 270 6.28 -29.08 -13.53
N ARG A 271 6.17 -28.29 -14.61
CA ARG A 271 5.09 -27.31 -14.83
C ARG A 271 3.76 -28.06 -14.92
N ASN A 272 3.23 -28.45 -13.77
CA ASN A 272 1.98 -29.18 -13.67
C ASN A 272 0.84 -28.18 -13.86
N MET A 273 0.03 -28.32 -14.91
CA MET A 273 -1.12 -27.43 -15.15
C MET A 273 -2.15 -27.47 -14.00
N LYS A 274 -2.09 -28.48 -13.12
CA LYS A 274 -2.86 -28.54 -11.86
C LYS A 274 -2.49 -27.46 -10.83
N THR A 275 -1.40 -26.72 -11.02
CA THR A 275 -0.95 -25.66 -10.10
C THR A 275 -1.92 -24.46 -10.09
N ASN A 276 -2.65 -24.23 -11.18
CA ASN A 276 -3.68 -23.17 -11.27
C ASN A 276 -4.85 -23.39 -10.28
N ALA A 277 -5.16 -24.62 -9.91
CA ALA A 277 -6.20 -24.89 -8.90
C ALA A 277 -5.68 -24.70 -7.45
N ARG A 278 -4.38 -24.89 -7.23
CA ARG A 278 -3.79 -24.92 -5.87
C ARG A 278 -3.64 -23.54 -5.25
N TRP A 279 -3.38 -22.50 -6.03
CA TRP A 279 -3.30 -21.14 -5.49
C TRP A 279 -4.68 -20.59 -5.14
N LEU A 280 -5.69 -20.87 -5.96
CA LEU A 280 -7.10 -20.59 -5.64
C LEU A 280 -7.57 -21.31 -4.38
N GLU A 281 -7.18 -22.59 -4.21
CA GLU A 281 -7.46 -23.33 -2.97
C GLU A 281 -6.80 -22.70 -1.74
N ASN A 282 -5.58 -22.15 -1.90
CA ASN A 282 -4.90 -21.44 -0.82
C ASN A 282 -5.58 -20.10 -0.47
N ILE A 283 -6.10 -19.38 -1.48
CA ILE A 283 -6.92 -18.17 -1.26
C ILE A 283 -8.16 -18.55 -0.48
N ARG A 284 -8.89 -19.58 -0.92
CA ARG A 284 -10.07 -20.06 -0.20
C ARG A 284 -9.76 -20.43 1.26
N LYS A 285 -8.67 -21.17 1.51
CA LYS A 285 -8.23 -21.51 2.87
C LYS A 285 -7.89 -20.28 3.70
N LYS A 286 -7.40 -19.20 3.09
CA LYS A 286 -7.17 -17.92 3.77
C LYS A 286 -8.48 -17.22 4.09
N CYS A 287 -9.43 -17.16 3.14
CA CYS A 287 -10.78 -16.65 3.39
C CYS A 287 -11.46 -17.39 4.54
N ASP A 288 -11.42 -18.73 4.52
CA ASP A 288 -12.02 -19.57 5.57
C ASP A 288 -11.40 -19.29 6.95
N ARG A 289 -10.09 -19.03 7.01
CA ARG A 289 -9.42 -18.67 8.27
C ARG A 289 -9.81 -17.28 8.76
N MET A 290 -9.88 -16.30 7.86
CA MET A 290 -10.32 -14.94 8.19
C MET A 290 -11.77 -14.96 8.67
N ALA A 291 -12.66 -15.67 7.97
CA ALA A 291 -14.06 -15.82 8.35
C ALA A 291 -14.24 -16.50 9.71
N LYS A 292 -13.42 -17.51 10.04
CA LYS A 292 -13.41 -18.11 11.39
C LYS A 292 -12.96 -17.12 12.46
N PHE A 293 -11.89 -16.38 12.18
CA PHE A 293 -11.37 -15.35 13.10
C PHE A 293 -12.39 -14.23 13.33
N GLN A 294 -13.20 -13.89 12.32
CA GLN A 294 -14.33 -12.97 12.42
C GLN A 294 -15.48 -13.53 13.26
N GLY A 295 -15.79 -14.82 13.13
CA GLY A 295 -16.86 -15.46 13.91
C GLY A 295 -16.55 -15.57 15.40
N ASP A 296 -15.28 -15.61 15.76
CA ASP A 296 -14.80 -15.73 17.14
C ASP A 296 -14.68 -14.36 17.86
N LEU A 297 -14.80 -13.24 17.15
CA LEU A 297 -14.57 -11.89 17.68
C LEU A 297 -15.77 -10.96 17.40
N HIS A 298 -16.40 -10.42 18.44
CA HIS A 298 -17.53 -9.49 18.34
C HIS A 298 -17.05 -8.04 18.15
N PHE A 299 -16.41 -7.75 17.01
CA PHE A 299 -16.03 -6.37 16.69
C PHE A 299 -17.16 -5.58 16.03
N ASP A 300 -17.31 -4.33 16.42
CA ASP A 300 -18.11 -3.34 15.69
C ASP A 300 -17.48 -3.10 14.31
N GLN A 301 -18.29 -2.79 13.29
CA GLN A 301 -17.78 -2.45 11.96
C GLN A 301 -17.66 -0.95 11.81
N ARG A 302 -16.45 -0.48 11.46
CA ARG A 302 -16.26 0.90 11.00
C ARG A 302 -17.00 1.09 9.67
N PRO A 303 -17.58 2.28 9.43
CA PRO A 303 -18.24 2.58 8.18
C PRO A 303 -17.25 2.44 7.01
N ARG A 304 -17.65 1.71 5.97
CA ARG A 304 -16.85 1.56 4.75
C ARG A 304 -17.05 2.79 3.86
N PRO A 305 -16.03 3.26 3.14
CA PRO A 305 -16.19 4.31 2.15
C PRO A 305 -17.21 3.92 1.08
N ASP A 306 -18.04 4.87 0.68
CA ASP A 306 -18.93 4.69 -0.47
C ASP A 306 -18.10 4.62 -1.76
N ASN A 307 -18.48 3.75 -2.70
CA ASN A 307 -17.83 3.55 -4.02
C ASN A 307 -16.53 2.74 -4.04
N LEU A 308 -16.33 1.80 -3.11
CA LEU A 308 -15.24 0.83 -3.23
C LEU A 308 -15.37 0.01 -4.53
N ARG A 309 -14.26 -0.13 -5.26
CA ARG A 309 -14.22 -0.89 -6.51
C ARG A 309 -14.49 -2.37 -6.24
N VAL A 310 -15.35 -2.99 -7.04
CA VAL A 310 -15.65 -4.43 -6.98
C VAL A 310 -15.03 -5.17 -8.16
N VAL A 311 -14.82 -6.47 -8.00
CA VAL A 311 -14.41 -7.34 -9.10
C VAL A 311 -15.58 -7.49 -10.07
N SER A 312 -15.32 -7.45 -11.38
CA SER A 312 -16.35 -7.72 -12.38
C SER A 312 -17.11 -9.04 -12.10
N ASN A 313 -18.44 -8.99 -12.14
CA ASN A 313 -19.39 -10.06 -11.79
C ASN A 313 -19.38 -11.30 -12.73
N GLN A 314 -18.28 -11.52 -13.46
CA GLN A 314 -18.12 -12.69 -14.32
C GLN A 314 -17.84 -13.95 -13.48
N ALA A 315 -18.49 -15.06 -13.84
CA ALA A 315 -18.43 -16.33 -13.09
C ALA A 315 -17.01 -16.89 -12.88
N ALA A 316 -16.02 -16.47 -13.67
CA ALA A 316 -14.62 -16.88 -13.56
C ALA A 316 -13.90 -16.31 -12.32
N PHE A 317 -14.42 -15.26 -11.68
CA PHE A 317 -13.73 -14.53 -10.61
C PHE A 317 -14.43 -14.55 -9.24
N ARG A 318 -15.49 -15.34 -9.09
CA ARG A 318 -16.30 -15.41 -7.86
C ARG A 318 -15.47 -15.62 -6.59
N GLN A 319 -14.44 -16.47 -6.62
CA GLN A 319 -13.59 -16.74 -5.46
C GLN A 319 -12.73 -15.53 -5.06
N ILE A 320 -12.39 -14.67 -6.03
CA ILE A 320 -11.66 -13.43 -5.78
C ILE A 320 -12.62 -12.37 -5.25
N ASP A 321 -13.83 -12.28 -5.78
CA ASP A 321 -14.85 -11.39 -5.21
C ASP A 321 -15.17 -11.73 -3.74
N GLU A 322 -15.36 -13.02 -3.44
CA GLU A 322 -15.53 -13.49 -2.05
C GLU A 322 -14.30 -13.15 -1.17
N PHE A 323 -13.09 -13.26 -1.72
CA PHE A 323 -11.87 -12.83 -1.03
C PHE A 323 -11.86 -11.32 -0.76
N VAL A 324 -12.10 -10.48 -1.77
CA VAL A 324 -12.11 -9.01 -1.66
C VAL A 324 -13.10 -8.58 -0.58
N ASN A 325 -14.31 -9.15 -0.60
CA ASN A 325 -15.35 -8.85 0.38
C ASN A 325 -14.96 -9.31 1.79
N SER A 326 -14.39 -10.51 1.95
CA SER A 326 -13.96 -11.04 3.25
C SER A 326 -12.84 -10.19 3.86
N VAL A 327 -11.86 -9.81 3.04
CA VAL A 327 -10.69 -9.04 3.46
C VAL A 327 -11.06 -7.60 3.81
N ARG A 328 -11.91 -6.94 3.02
CA ARG A 328 -12.45 -5.62 3.36
C ARG A 328 -13.25 -5.66 4.66
N THR A 329 -14.06 -6.70 4.84
CA THR A 329 -14.81 -6.88 6.09
C THR A 329 -13.87 -6.97 7.28
N PHE A 330 -12.77 -7.72 7.15
CA PHE A 330 -11.77 -7.81 8.21
C PHE A 330 -11.03 -6.47 8.44
N HIS A 331 -10.64 -5.76 7.36
CA HIS A 331 -9.94 -4.48 7.46
C HIS A 331 -10.74 -3.41 8.19
N TYR A 332 -12.04 -3.34 7.90
CA TYR A 332 -12.95 -2.34 8.46
C TYR A 332 -13.64 -2.81 9.76
N MET A 333 -13.24 -3.94 10.35
CA MET A 333 -13.58 -4.20 11.74
C MET A 333 -12.89 -3.16 12.65
N ASP A 334 -13.63 -2.67 13.63
CA ASP A 334 -13.18 -1.68 14.59
C ASP A 334 -12.43 -2.35 15.74
N ASP A 335 -11.30 -1.76 16.15
CA ASP A 335 -10.51 -2.22 17.30
C ASP A 335 -10.85 -1.37 18.54
N SER A 336 -12.06 -0.82 18.62
CA SER A 336 -12.46 0.12 19.67
C SER A 336 -12.40 -0.51 21.07
N GLU A 337 -12.52 -1.83 21.22
CA GLU A 337 -12.30 -2.52 22.50
C GLU A 337 -10.83 -2.52 22.95
N PHE A 338 -9.85 -2.49 22.03
CA PHE A 338 -8.43 -2.47 22.40
C PHE A 338 -7.91 -1.09 22.84
N GLU A 339 -8.62 -0.01 22.50
CA GLU A 339 -8.27 1.34 22.97
C GLU A 339 -8.79 1.64 24.38
N LEU A 340 -9.82 0.93 24.85
CA LEU A 340 -10.42 1.14 26.17
C LEU A 340 -9.65 0.42 27.29
N GLU A 341 -9.19 -0.81 27.09
CA GLU A 341 -8.48 -1.58 28.14
C GLU A 341 -7.08 -1.04 28.51
N HIS A 342 -6.49 -0.14 27.71
CA HIS A 342 -5.16 0.44 27.99
C HIS A 342 -5.20 1.87 28.52
N ASN A 343 -6.37 2.52 28.52
CA ASN A 343 -6.53 3.81 29.20
C ASN A 343 -6.81 3.63 30.71
N GLU A 344 -7.31 2.47 31.15
CA GLU A 344 -7.51 2.20 32.58
C GLU A 344 -6.22 1.83 33.34
N ALA A 345 -5.16 1.41 32.65
CA ALA A 345 -3.85 1.13 33.26
C ALA A 345 -2.97 2.39 33.44
N GLY A 346 -3.44 3.56 32.99
CA GLY A 346 -2.70 4.83 32.99
C GLY A 346 -3.07 5.82 34.11
N ASP A 347 -4.08 5.52 34.94
CA ASP A 347 -4.66 6.50 35.88
C ASP A 347 -4.24 6.33 37.36
N ILE A 348 -3.14 5.61 37.63
CA ILE A 348 -2.59 5.49 39.00
C ILE A 348 -1.85 6.77 39.44
N ASN A 349 -1.48 7.67 38.51
CA ASN A 349 -0.78 8.92 38.83
C ASN A 349 -1.69 10.12 39.15
N ARG A 350 -3.02 10.01 39.03
CA ARG A 350 -3.94 11.11 39.37
C ARG A 350 -4.53 11.04 40.79
N GLU A 351 -4.41 9.90 41.48
CA GLU A 351 -4.88 9.78 42.87
C GLU A 351 -3.85 10.17 43.94
N ILE A 352 -2.58 10.36 43.58
CA ILE A 352 -1.52 10.75 44.55
C ILE A 352 -1.47 12.28 44.77
N GLU A 353 -1.99 13.10 43.86
CA GLU A 353 -2.07 14.56 44.05
C GLU A 353 -3.36 15.03 44.75
N ALA A 354 -4.34 14.15 44.98
CA ALA A 354 -5.60 14.48 45.66
C ALA A 354 -5.58 14.19 47.19
N GLN A 355 -4.50 13.61 47.72
CA GLN A 355 -4.33 13.38 49.16
C GLN A 355 -3.20 14.22 49.74
N ASN A 356 -3.42 15.53 49.83
CA ASN A 356 -2.69 16.34 50.80
C ASN A 356 -3.60 17.42 51.44
N PRO A 357 -4.50 17.04 52.35
CA PRO A 357 -5.16 18.00 53.22
C PRO A 357 -4.39 18.07 54.54
N ARG A 358 -3.56 19.11 54.71
CA ARG A 358 -3.28 19.84 55.97
C ARG A 358 -1.89 20.47 55.90
N GLU A 359 -1.87 21.78 55.72
CA GLU A 359 -1.15 22.71 56.60
C GLU A 359 -1.52 24.13 56.16
N GLN A 360 -2.65 24.61 56.70
CA GLN A 360 -2.87 26.03 56.91
C GLN A 360 -3.22 26.25 58.38
N ASP A 361 -2.57 27.27 58.93
CA ASP A 361 -2.91 28.05 60.10
C ASP A 361 -2.34 27.61 61.45
N GLN A 362 -1.20 28.22 61.79
CA GLN A 362 -0.95 29.04 62.99
C GLN A 362 0.33 29.84 62.70
N GLU A 363 0.49 31.14 62.93
CA GLU A 363 -0.27 32.14 63.66
C GLU A 363 0.34 33.51 63.30
N GLY A 364 -0.46 34.57 63.28
CA GLY A 364 0.04 35.93 63.26
C GLY A 364 0.52 36.36 64.65
N ASN A 365 1.72 36.95 64.70
CA ASN A 365 2.05 38.11 65.53
C ASN A 365 3.35 38.77 65.02
#